data_AF-A0A970YJX8-F1
#
_entry.id   AF-A0A970YJX8-F1
#
_cell.length_a   1.000
_cell.length_b   1.000
_cell.length_c   1.000
_cell.angle_alpha   90.00
_cell.angle_beta   90.00
_cell.angle_gamma   90.00
#
_symmetry.space_group_name_H-M   'P 1'
#
loop_
_entity.id
_entity.type
_entity.pdbx_description
1 polymer ?
#
loop_
_entity_poly.entity_id
_entity_poly.type
_entity_poly.pdbx_seq_one_letter_code
_entity_poly.pdbx_strand_id
1 'polypeptide(L)' 'RRISVIGYDDIIFSSIFSPKLTSIRIDKDMEGFEAVKLLDQRIRGVRKSVKREVLNVSLIIRET' A
#
# COMPACT_ATOMS: atom_id res chain seq x y z
N ARG A 1 -20.48 -24.80 -1.53
CA ARG A 1 -19.06 -24.59 -1.91
C ARG A 1 -18.46 -23.60 -0.92
N ARG A 2 -17.23 -23.79 -0.41
CA ARG A 2 -16.54 -22.78 0.42
C ARG A 2 -15.75 -21.83 -0.49
N ILE A 3 -15.80 -20.53 -0.21
CA ILE A 3 -15.14 -19.46 -0.97
C ILE A 3 -14.22 -18.72 0.01
N SER A 4 -12.98 -18.49 -0.40
CA SER A 4 -12.02 -17.64 0.33
C SER A 4 -12.00 -16.25 -0.29
N VAL A 5 -11.76 -15.23 0.54
CA VAL A 5 -11.77 -13.82 0.10
C VAL A 5 -10.52 -13.13 0.63
N ILE A 6 -9.81 -12.43 -0.25
CA ILE A 6 -8.64 -11.61 0.10
C ILE A 6 -8.90 -10.19 -0.38
N GLY A 7 -8.76 -9.23 0.54
CA GLY A 7 -8.86 -7.80 0.27
C GLY A 7 -7.52 -7.16 -0.12
N TYR A 8 -7.57 -5.86 -0.37
CA TYR A 8 -6.43 -5.00 -0.65
C TYR A 8 -6.47 -3.75 0.25
N ASP A 9 -5.36 -3.02 0.33
CA ASP A 9 -5.11 -1.82 1.16
C ASP A 9 -4.96 -1.99 2.67
N ASP A 10 -5.51 -3.06 3.24
CA ASP A 10 -5.59 -3.28 4.69
C ASP A 10 -6.14 -2.05 5.45
N ILE A 11 -7.22 -1.48 4.94
CA ILE A 11 -7.94 -0.37 5.60
C ILE A 11 -8.54 -0.82 6.94
N ILE A 12 -8.97 0.15 7.75
CA ILE A 12 -9.57 -0.12 9.07
C ILE A 12 -10.72 -1.12 9.02
N PHE A 13 -11.53 -1.10 7.95
CA PHE A 13 -12.62 -2.05 7.76
C PHE A 13 -12.15 -3.51 7.68
N SER A 14 -10.93 -3.78 7.19
CA SER A 14 -10.39 -5.13 7.11
C SER A 14 -10.21 -5.79 8.49
N SER A 15 -10.04 -5.01 9.57
CA SER A 15 -9.84 -5.54 10.92
C SER A 15 -11.11 -5.55 11.80
N ILE A 16 -12.16 -4.83 11.39
CA ILE A 16 -13.42 -4.69 12.16
C ILE A 16 -14.64 -5.31 11.47
N PHE A 17 -14.55 -5.65 10.18
CA PHE A 17 -15.57 -6.43 9.49
C PHE A 17 -15.61 -7.86 10.07
N SER A 18 -16.76 -8.55 9.93
CA SER A 18 -16.92 -9.94 10.34
C SER A 18 -17.41 -10.78 9.16
N PRO A 19 -16.66 -11.83 8.74
CA PRO A 19 -15.33 -12.23 9.24
C PRO A 19 -14.24 -11.18 8.96
N LYS A 20 -13.22 -11.09 9.82
CA LYS A 20 -12.09 -10.18 9.59
C LYS A 20 -11.37 -10.55 8.30
N LEU A 21 -11.17 -9.57 7.45
CA LEU A 21 -10.71 -9.76 6.08
C LEU A 21 -9.18 -9.94 6.03
N THR A 22 -8.72 -11.08 5.52
CA THR A 22 -7.34 -11.27 5.06
C THR A 22 -7.06 -10.24 3.96
N SER A 23 -5.99 -9.45 4.06
CA SER A 23 -5.74 -8.34 3.11
C SER A 23 -4.25 -8.15 2.81
N ILE A 24 -3.93 -7.75 1.58
CA ILE A 24 -2.62 -7.19 1.26
C ILE A 24 -2.56 -5.77 1.84
N ARG A 25 -1.50 -5.48 2.59
CA ARG A 25 -1.19 -4.16 3.16
C ARG A 25 -0.15 -3.46 2.31
N ILE A 26 -0.47 -2.22 1.98
CA ILE A 26 0.44 -1.23 1.38
C ILE A 26 0.88 -0.22 2.46
N ASP A 27 2.12 0.23 2.39
CA ASP A 27 2.63 1.31 3.24
C ASP A 27 2.33 2.67 2.59
N LYS A 28 1.13 3.19 2.88
CA LYS A 28 0.61 4.43 2.27
C LYS A 28 1.39 5.66 2.68
N ASP A 29 1.92 5.65 3.90
CA ASP A 29 2.71 6.76 4.43
C ASP A 29 4.05 6.82 3.70
N MET A 30 4.72 5.68 3.51
CA MET A 30 5.94 5.59 2.72
C MET A 30 5.70 5.93 1.25
N GLU A 31 4.60 5.46 0.66
CA GLU A 31 4.22 5.79 -0.72
C GLU A 31 4.05 7.30 -0.90
N GLY A 32 3.29 7.95 -0.02
CA GLY A 32 3.11 9.39 -0.04
C GLY A 32 4.42 10.16 0.18
N PHE A 33 5.24 9.72 1.13
CA PHE A 33 6.54 10.33 1.40
C PHE A 33 7.47 10.26 0.19
N GLU A 34 7.67 9.08 -0.39
CA GLU A 34 8.54 8.92 -1.57
C GLU A 34 7.98 9.67 -2.78
N ALA A 35 6.65 9.70 -2.96
CA ALA A 35 6.04 10.47 -4.05
C ALA A 35 6.37 11.98 -3.95
N VAL A 36 6.17 12.57 -2.77
CA VAL A 36 6.46 14.00 -2.54
C VAL A 36 7.95 14.28 -2.65
N LYS A 37 8.81 13.40 -2.10
CA LYS A 37 10.27 13.51 -2.22
C LYS A 37 10.73 13.47 -3.68
N LEU A 38 10.20 12.55 -4.49
CA LEU A 38 10.52 12.46 -5.92
C LEU A 38 10.06 13.72 -6.69
N LEU A 39 8.95 14.33 -6.28
CA LEU A 39 8.46 15.59 -6.84
C LEU A 39 9.36 16.77 -6.44
N ASP A 40 9.70 16.91 -5.16
CA ASP A 40 10.57 17.99 -4.65
C ASP A 40 11.94 17.97 -5.34
N GLN A 41 12.54 16.78 -5.49
CA GLN A 41 13.80 16.60 -6.24
C GLN A 41 13.71 17.11 -7.69
N ARG A 42 12.54 16.97 -8.32
CA ARG A 42 12.30 17.45 -9.69
C ARG A 42 12.14 18.96 -9.73
N ILE A 43 11.37 19.53 -8.79
CA ILE A 43 11.16 20.98 -8.67
C ILE A 43 12.49 21.71 -8.43
N ARG A 44 13.34 21.17 -7.55
CA ARG A 44 14.66 21.73 -7.23
C ARG A 44 15.73 21.48 -8.31
N GLY A 45 15.41 20.71 -9.35
CA GLY A 45 16.36 20.36 -10.40
C GLY A 45 17.46 19.36 -9.99
N VAL A 46 17.36 18.77 -8.79
CA VAL A 46 18.26 17.69 -8.30
C VAL A 46 18.12 16.44 -9.17
N ARG A 47 16.91 16.17 -9.67
CA ARG A 47 16.63 15.04 -10.57
C ARG A 47 15.94 15.52 -11.85
N LYS A 48 16.53 15.20 -13.00
CA LYS A 48 15.99 15.57 -14.33
C LYS A 48 15.29 14.41 -15.06
N SER A 49 15.70 13.17 -14.79
CA SER A 49 15.11 11.97 -15.41
C SER A 49 13.85 11.50 -14.68
N VAL A 50 13.04 10.71 -15.38
CA VAL A 50 11.94 9.95 -14.76
C VAL A 50 12.55 8.85 -13.90
N LYS A 51 11.98 8.66 -12.70
CA LYS A 51 12.37 7.60 -11.77
C LYS A 51 11.11 6.89 -11.30
N ARG A 52 11.20 5.56 -11.21
CA ARG A 52 10.16 4.68 -10.67
C ARG A 52 10.70 4.03 -9.40
N GLU A 53 9.91 4.10 -8.34
CA GLU A 53 10.13 3.37 -7.11
C GLU A 53 9.03 2.31 -6.97
N VAL A 54 9.38 1.13 -6.49
CA VAL A 54 8.43 0.04 -6.23
C VAL A 54 8.57 -0.33 -4.77
N LEU A 55 7.50 -0.10 -4.00
CA LEU A 55 7.47 -0.43 -2.58
C LEU A 55 6.95 -1.85 -2.36
N ASN A 56 7.48 -2.52 -1.35
CA ASN A 56 7.03 -3.85 -0.97
C ASN A 56 5.65 -3.79 -0.32
N VAL A 57 4.92 -4.89 -0.43
CA VAL A 57 3.64 -5.11 0.26
C VAL A 57 3.77 -6.27 1.23
N SER A 58 2.82 -6.37 2.17
CA SER A 58 2.75 -7.49 3.12
C SER A 58 1.37 -8.13 3.13
N LEU A 59 1.28 -9.45 3.31
CA LEU A 59 0.01 -10.14 3.47
C LEU A 59 -0.36 -10.22 4.94
N ILE A 60 -1.54 -9.73 5.30
CA ILE A 60 -2.09 -9.78 6.66
C ILE A 60 -3.18 -10.85 6.71
N ILE A 61 -2.87 -11.99 7.35
CA ILE A 61 -3.77 -13.14 7.47
C ILE A 61 -4.81 -12.91 8.57
N ARG A 62 -6.08 -13.16 8.27
CA ARG A 62 -7.22 -13.08 9.20
C ARG A 62 -8.17 -14.27 9.01
N GLU A 63 -9.49 -14.03 9.02
CA GLU A 63 -10.53 -15.07 9.09
C GLU A 63 -11.12 -15.47 7.73
N THR A 64 -10.76 -14.76 6.64
CA THR A 64 -11.23 -15.01 5.27
C THR A 64 -10.20 -15.61 4.33
#